data_AF-A0A6N6SHC0-F1
#
_entry.id   AF-A0A6N6SHC0-F1
#
_cell.length_a   1.000
_cell.length_b   1.000
_cell.length_c   1.000
_cell.angle_alpha   90.00
_cell.angle_beta   90.00
_cell.angle_gamma   90.00
#
_symmetry.space_group_name_H-M   'P 1'
#
loop_
_entity.id
_entity.type
_entity.pdbx_description
1 polymer ?
#
loop_
_entity_poly.entity_id
_entity_poly.type
_entity_poly.pdbx_seq_one_letter_code
_entity_poly.pdbx_strand_id
1 'polypeptide(L)'
;MKPPPNPYVVLLIAIVLPGVGQVLNRQPVRGLVFVFFVVLLGGFTLKTAAPEVSFVGKVSGGLFVWAMAIFDAYRTARIRAAVWQHGARSAPPQP
;
A
#
# COMPACT_ATOMS: atom_id res chain seq x y z
N MET A 1 -1.17 -20.70 13.00
CA MET A 1 -0.88 -19.38 12.40
C MET A 1 -2.19 -18.75 11.94
N LYS A 2 -2.49 -17.49 12.31
CA LYS A 2 -3.73 -16.81 11.88
C LYS A 2 -3.66 -16.53 10.36
N PRO A 3 -4.73 -16.79 9.58
CA PRO A 3 -4.70 -16.56 8.14
C PRO A 3 -4.37 -15.10 7.82
N PRO A 4 -3.53 -14.83 6.80
CA PRO A 4 -3.25 -13.47 6.36
C PRO A 4 -4.52 -12.82 5.80
N PRO A 5 -4.63 -11.48 5.83
CA PRO A 5 -5.74 -10.77 5.21
C PRO A 5 -5.87 -11.09 3.72
N ASN A 6 -7.09 -11.08 3.19
CA ASN A 6 -7.32 -11.25 1.76
C ASN A 6 -6.59 -10.13 0.99
N PRO A 7 -5.67 -10.44 0.05
CA PRO A 7 -4.93 -9.44 -0.70
C PRO A 7 -5.80 -8.42 -1.46
N TYR A 8 -6.99 -8.82 -1.92
CA TYR A 8 -7.91 -7.91 -2.60
C TYR A 8 -8.56 -6.90 -1.65
N VAL A 9 -8.80 -7.28 -0.39
CA VAL A 9 -9.27 -6.36 0.66
C VAL A 9 -8.18 -5.36 1.01
N VAL A 10 -6.93 -5.82 1.11
CA VAL A 10 -5.77 -4.92 1.34
C VAL A 10 -5.61 -3.93 0.18
N LEU A 11 -5.77 -4.40 -1.07
CA LEU A 11 -5.74 -3.55 -2.26
C LEU A 11 -6.83 -2.47 -2.22
N LEU A 12 -8.08 -2.87 -1.99
CA LEU A 12 -9.22 -1.95 -1.91
C LEU A 12 -8.96 -0.86 -0.86
N ILE A 13 -8.49 -1.24 0.33
CA ILE A 13 -8.23 -0.29 1.41
C ILE A 13 -7.04 0.62 1.08
N ALA A 14 -5.98 0.12 0.43
CA ALA A 14 -4.84 0.93 0.03
C ALA A 14 -5.22 1.97 -1.07
N ILE A 15 -6.16 1.63 -1.95
CA ILE A 15 -6.69 2.52 -2.98
C ILE A 15 -7.50 3.67 -2.35
N VAL A 16 -8.24 3.41 -1.27
CA VAL A 16 -9.08 4.44 -0.63
C VAL A 16 -8.27 5.27 0.37
N LEU A 17 -7.35 4.64 1.11
CA LEU A 17 -6.63 5.26 2.22
C LEU A 17 -5.11 5.03 2.10
N PRO A 18 -4.31 6.07 1.83
CA PRO A 18 -2.85 5.94 1.77
C PRO A 18 -2.29 5.44 3.11
N GLY A 19 -1.36 4.48 3.05
CA GLY A 19 -0.68 3.91 4.22
C GLY A 19 -1.47 2.88 5.04
N VAL A 20 -2.80 2.77 4.87
CA VAL A 20 -3.63 1.86 5.68
C VAL A 20 -3.49 0.40 5.22
N GLY A 21 -3.25 0.16 3.93
CA GLY A 21 -2.97 -1.20 3.44
C GLY A 21 -1.74 -1.84 4.13
N GLN A 22 -0.74 -1.03 4.46
CA GLN A 22 0.44 -1.46 5.21
C GLN A 22 0.09 -1.80 6.67
N VAL A 23 -0.83 -1.07 7.30
CA VAL A 23 -1.32 -1.38 8.66
C VAL A 23 -2.02 -2.75 8.69
N LEU A 24 -2.82 -3.07 7.68
CA LEU A 24 -3.45 -4.41 7.54
C LEU A 24 -2.39 -5.52 7.40
N ASN A 25 -1.29 -5.20 6.73
CA ASN A 25 -0.12 -6.07 6.65
C ASN A 25 0.74 -6.06 7.92
N ARG A 26 0.33 -5.42 9.03
CA ARG A 26 1.11 -5.26 10.26
C ARG A 26 2.46 -4.56 10.04
N GLN A 27 2.50 -3.58 9.15
CA GLN A 27 3.67 -2.75 8.84
C GLN A 27 3.34 -1.25 9.03
N PRO A 28 2.93 -0.81 10.23
CA PRO A 28 2.43 0.56 10.44
C PRO A 28 3.48 1.65 10.16
N VAL A 29 4.75 1.41 10.51
CA VAL A 29 5.85 2.35 10.23
C VAL A 29 6.01 2.59 8.72
N ARG A 30 5.90 1.54 7.90
CA ARG A 30 5.96 1.65 6.45
C ARG A 30 4.76 2.41 5.89
N GLY A 31 3.58 2.21 6.46
CA GLY A 31 2.39 3.01 6.15
C GLY A 31 2.58 4.49 6.45
N LEU A 32 3.13 4.83 7.63
CA LEU A 32 3.42 6.20 8.02
C LEU A 32 4.44 6.88 7.08
N VAL A 33 5.49 6.15 6.68
CA VAL A 33 6.48 6.62 5.70
C VAL A 33 5.80 6.98 4.37
N PHE A 34 4.91 6.11 3.85
CA PHE A 34 4.17 6.43 2.64
C PHE A 34 3.29 7.68 2.81
N VAL A 35 2.52 7.79 3.89
CA VAL A 35 1.68 8.96 4.15
C VAL A 35 2.52 10.24 4.23
N PHE A 36 3.65 10.19 4.93
CA PHE A 36 4.58 11.30 5.02
C PHE A 36 5.05 11.75 3.63
N PHE A 37 5.48 10.82 2.76
CA PHE A 37 5.93 11.15 1.42
C PHE A 37 4.81 11.60 0.47
N VAL A 38 3.58 11.06 0.63
CA VAL A 38 2.40 11.55 -0.12
C VAL A 38 2.16 13.01 0.19
N VAL A 39 2.16 13.39 1.47
CA VAL A 39 1.96 14.78 1.90
C VAL A 39 3.14 15.66 1.50
N LEU A 40 4.38 15.20 1.70
CA LEU A 40 5.59 15.94 1.38
C LEU A 40 5.69 16.24 -0.13
N LEU A 41 5.62 15.21 -0.97
CA LEU A 41 5.74 15.40 -2.42
C LEU A 41 4.47 15.99 -3.03
N GLY A 42 3.28 15.69 -2.50
CA GLY A 42 2.04 16.36 -2.90
C GLY A 42 2.07 17.85 -2.62
N GLY A 43 2.49 18.25 -1.41
CA GLY A 43 2.66 19.65 -1.04
C GLY A 43 3.76 20.35 -1.83
N PHE A 44 4.90 19.67 -2.06
CA PHE A 44 5.99 20.22 -2.85
C PHE A 44 5.58 20.47 -4.30
N THR A 45 4.98 19.46 -4.95
CA THR A 45 4.48 19.60 -6.33
C THR A 45 3.39 20.66 -6.43
N LEU A 46 2.53 20.79 -5.42
CA LEU A 46 1.48 21.82 -5.41
C LEU A 46 2.07 23.23 -5.31
N LYS A 47 3.15 23.38 -4.53
CA LYS A 47 3.78 24.68 -4.28
C LYS A 47 4.69 25.15 -5.42
N THR A 48 5.29 24.23 -6.16
CA THR A 48 6.26 24.53 -7.24
C THR A 48 5.66 24.49 -8.64
N ALA A 49 4.50 23.84 -8.81
CA ALA A 49 3.83 23.79 -10.11
C ALA A 49 3.36 25.17 -10.57
N ALA A 50 3.53 25.43 -11.87
CA ALA A 50 3.12 26.69 -12.47
C ALA A 50 1.58 26.83 -12.50
N PRO A 51 1.04 28.07 -12.56
CA PRO A 51 -0.39 28.32 -12.54
C PRO A 51 -1.18 27.56 -13.61
N GLU A 52 -0.61 27.46 -14.82
CA GLU A 52 -1.15 26.79 -16.00
C GLU A 52 -1.16 25.26 -15.93
N VAL A 53 -0.46 24.66 -14.96
CA VAL A 53 -0.46 23.20 -14.79
C VAL A 53 -1.82 22.73 -14.26
N SER A 54 -2.31 21.61 -14.81
CA SER A 54 -3.55 20.98 -14.37
C SER A 54 -3.50 20.60 -12.88
N PHE A 55 -4.67 20.49 -12.25
CA PHE A 55 -4.74 20.09 -10.84
C PHE A 55 -4.02 18.75 -10.56
N VAL A 56 -4.21 17.76 -11.45
CA VAL A 56 -3.53 16.46 -11.35
C VAL A 56 -2.01 16.62 -11.43
N GLY A 57 -1.51 17.48 -12.31
CA GLY A 57 -0.08 17.79 -12.40
C GLY A 57 0.45 18.44 -11.11
N LYS A 58 -0.32 19.35 -10.52
CA LYS A 58 0.01 20.02 -9.26
C LYS A 58 0.11 19.06 -8.06
N VAL A 59 -0.55 17.89 -8.08
CA VAL A 59 -0.45 16.92 -6.98
C VAL A 59 0.25 15.62 -7.38
N SER A 60 0.91 15.60 -8.54
CA SER A 60 1.51 14.42 -9.15
C SER A 60 2.52 13.70 -8.25
N GLY A 61 3.28 14.44 -7.44
CA GLY A 61 4.23 13.87 -6.50
C GLY A 61 3.55 13.00 -5.44
N GLY A 62 2.42 13.49 -4.89
CA GLY A 62 1.62 12.73 -3.94
C GLY A 62 0.93 11.53 -4.58
N LEU A 63 0.37 11.71 -5.78
CA LEU A 63 -0.25 10.63 -6.55
C LEU A 63 0.73 9.51 -6.89
N PHE A 64 1.96 9.85 -7.27
CA PHE A 64 3.01 8.88 -7.56
C PHE A 64 3.33 8.00 -6.34
N VAL A 65 3.59 8.63 -5.19
CA VAL A 65 3.88 7.90 -3.94
C VAL A 65 2.68 7.05 -3.52
N TRP A 66 1.46 7.56 -3.70
CA TRP A 66 0.26 6.80 -3.36
C TRP A 66 0.11 5.55 -4.24
N ALA A 67 0.34 5.66 -5.55
CA ALA A 67 0.34 4.51 -6.45
C ALA A 67 1.39 3.46 -6.04
N MET A 68 2.59 3.91 -5.65
CA MET A 68 3.63 3.04 -5.10
C MET A 68 3.18 2.36 -3.80
N ALA A 69 2.51 3.09 -2.90
CA ALA A 69 1.98 2.55 -1.65
C ALA A 69 0.90 1.47 -1.90
N ILE A 70 0.04 1.64 -2.91
CA ILE A 70 -0.99 0.67 -3.29
C ILE A 70 -0.33 -0.64 -3.76
N PHE A 71 0.61 -0.54 -4.71
CA PHE A 71 1.34 -1.68 -5.24
C PHE A 71 2.07 -2.44 -4.12
N ASP A 72 2.74 -1.69 -3.26
CA ASP A 72 3.49 -2.18 -2.12
C ASP A 72 2.64 -3.00 -1.13
N ALA A 73 1.45 -2.48 -0.77
CA ALA A 73 0.52 -3.13 0.14
C ALA A 73 -0.04 -4.42 -0.46
N TYR A 74 -0.47 -4.38 -1.74
CA TYR A 74 -1.01 -5.54 -2.42
C TYR A 74 0.05 -6.65 -2.60
N ARG A 75 1.25 -6.30 -3.09
CA ARG A 75 2.34 -7.27 -3.28
C ARG A 75 2.71 -7.96 -1.98
N THR A 76 2.80 -7.21 -0.89
CA THR A 76 3.09 -7.76 0.44
C THR A 76 1.99 -8.72 0.91
N ALA A 77 0.72 -8.36 0.74
CA ALA A 77 -0.40 -9.23 1.10
C ALA A 77 -0.42 -10.52 0.26
N ARG A 78 -0.19 -10.42 -1.06
CA ARG A 78 -0.10 -11.57 -1.98
C ARG A 78 1.00 -12.54 -1.58
N ILE A 79 2.20 -12.04 -1.28
CA ILE A 79 3.33 -12.88 -0.86
C ILE A 79 2.98 -13.61 0.43
N ARG A 80 2.42 -12.93 1.43
CA ARG A 80 2.02 -13.55 2.70
C ARG A 80 0.94 -14.62 2.52
N ALA A 81 -0.05 -14.35 1.66
CA ALA A 81 -1.08 -15.31 1.32
C ALA A 81 -0.49 -16.55 0.63
N ALA A 82 0.42 -16.37 -0.33
CA ALA A 82 1.10 -17.48 -1.01
C ALA A 82 1.93 -18.32 -0.02
N VAL A 83 2.75 -17.69 0.82
CA VAL A 83 3.57 -18.37 1.84
C VAL A 83 2.68 -19.18 2.80
N TRP A 84 1.56 -18.62 3.26
CA TRP A 84 0.61 -19.33 4.12
C TRP A 84 -0.03 -20.54 3.41
N GLN A 85 -0.42 -20.39 2.14
CA GLN A 85 -0.97 -21.49 1.34
C GLN A 85 0.03 -22.62 1.10
N HIS A 86 1.30 -22.30 0.85
CA HIS A 86 2.35 -23.31 0.70
C HIS A 86 2.58 -24.07 2.01
N GLY A 87 2.68 -23.36 3.14
CA GLY A 87 2.84 -23.99 4.46
C GLY A 87 1.65 -24.88 4.85
N ALA A 88 0.42 -24.49 4.49
CA ALA A 88 -0.78 -25.29 4.73
C ALA A 88 -0.80 -26.59 3.90
N ARG A 89 -0.26 -26.58 2.68
CA ARG A 89 -0.18 -27.80 1.83
C ARG A 89 0.90 -28.78 2.28
N SER A 90 1.94 -28.31 2.95
CA SER A 90 3.05 -29.15 3.44
C SER A 90 2.81 -29.74 4.82
N ALA A 91 1.68 -29.44 5.48
CA ALA A 91 1.33 -30.04 6.75
C ALA A 91 0.92 -31.52 6.54
N PRO A 92 1.48 -32.48 7.30
CA PRO A 92 1.07 -33.88 7.20
C PRO A 92 -0.43 -34.03 7.52
N PRO A 93 -1.15 -34.96 6.87
CA PRO A 93 -2.54 -35.24 7.19
C PRO A 93 -2.64 -35.58 8.68
N GLN A 94 -3.56 -34.91 9.38
CA GLN A 94 -3.83 -35.21 10.79
C GLN A 94 -4.47 -36.60 10.88
N PRO A 95 -3.97 -37.48 11.76
CA PRO A 95 -4.51 -38.83 11.95
C PRO A 95 -5.92 -38.82 12.54
#